data_AF-A0A438H0H0-F1
#
_entry.id   AF-A0A438H0H0-F1
#
_cell.length_a   1.000
_cell.length_b   1.000
_cell.length_c   1.000
_cell.angle_alpha   90.00
_cell.angle_beta   90.00
_cell.angle_gamma   90.00
#
_symmetry.space_group_name_H-M   'P 1'
#
loop_
_entity.id
_entity.type
_entity.pdbx_description
1 polymer ?
#
loop_
_entity_poly.entity_id
_entity_poly.type
_entity_poly.pdbx_seq_one_letter_code
_entity_poly.pdbx_strand_id
1 'polypeptide(L)'
;MLLHNSLQYDAFDIGFITTDDFTNADILEATYPAVAKRLYNDWINDPAIPIVTGFLGKGWKSGAVTTLGRGGSDLTATAIGRALGLQEIQVWKDVDGVLTCDPSIYPRALPVPYLTFDEAAELAYFGAQVLHPQAMRPARESDIPVRVKNSYNPEAPGTLINKTRDMSKAVLTSIVLKRNVTMLDIVSTRMLGQFGFLAKVFSIFEDLGISVDVVATSEVSISLTLDPSKLWSRELIQQASIQSFCSIFSNAVCSCFAREMYGGAQYHRGQKHLMAEHLCVVSCWSQELDHVVEELEKIAVVNLLQHRSIISLIGNIQRSSLILEKAFNVLRTIGVNVQMISQGASKVNISLIVNDSEAEQCVKALHHAFFEIGDLFELMILDGGVENGSALPLTVENQL
;
A
#
# COMPACT_ATOMS: atom_id res chain seq x y z
N MET A 1 21.20 -35.51 -9.53
CA MET A 1 19.98 -35.11 -10.27
C MET A 1 18.83 -35.95 -9.71
N LEU A 2 18.29 -35.56 -8.55
CA LEU A 2 17.10 -36.22 -8.00
C LEU A 2 15.93 -35.74 -8.85
N LEU A 3 15.34 -36.64 -9.65
CA LEU A 3 14.01 -36.43 -10.20
C LEU A 3 13.08 -36.39 -8.99
N HIS A 4 12.76 -35.18 -8.52
CA HIS A 4 11.91 -34.99 -7.36
C HIS A 4 10.51 -35.51 -7.70
N ASN A 5 10.07 -36.58 -7.03
CA ASN A 5 8.66 -36.96 -7.02
C ASN A 5 7.87 -35.76 -6.50
N SER A 6 6.81 -35.36 -7.20
CA SER A 6 5.98 -34.21 -6.86
C SER A 6 4.52 -34.58 -6.99
N LEU A 7 3.69 -34.16 -6.03
CA LEU A 7 2.26 -34.44 -6.03
C LEU A 7 1.48 -33.13 -5.97
N GLN A 8 0.51 -32.97 -6.86
CA GLN A 8 -0.39 -31.82 -6.87
C GLN A 8 -1.50 -32.01 -5.83
N TYR A 9 -1.83 -30.92 -5.16
CA TYR A 9 -2.89 -30.83 -4.17
C TYR A 9 -3.78 -29.62 -4.42
N ASP A 10 -5.08 -29.86 -4.43
CA ASP A 10 -6.06 -28.78 -4.41
C ASP A 10 -6.32 -28.36 -2.95
N ALA A 11 -6.17 -27.06 -2.67
CA ALA A 11 -6.26 -26.53 -1.31
C ALA A 11 -7.59 -26.89 -0.63
N PHE A 12 -8.70 -26.78 -1.39
CA PHE A 12 -10.04 -27.10 -0.92
C PHE A 12 -10.25 -28.59 -0.58
N ASP A 13 -9.40 -29.50 -1.07
CA ASP A 13 -9.49 -30.93 -0.79
C ASP A 13 -8.56 -31.38 0.36
N ILE A 14 -7.45 -30.68 0.59
CA ILE A 14 -6.49 -31.05 1.64
C ILE A 14 -6.82 -30.51 3.03
N GLY A 15 -7.91 -29.75 3.17
CA GLY A 15 -8.39 -29.26 4.45
C GLY A 15 -8.28 -27.74 4.65
N PHE A 16 -8.18 -26.93 3.58
CA PHE A 16 -8.45 -25.49 3.70
C PHE A 16 -9.95 -25.25 3.89
N ILE A 17 -10.33 -24.91 5.12
CA ILE A 17 -11.71 -24.68 5.53
C ILE A 17 -11.91 -23.17 5.75
N THR A 18 -12.91 -22.59 5.08
CA THR A 18 -13.18 -21.15 5.13
C THR A 18 -14.61 -20.83 5.54
N THR A 19 -14.89 -19.55 5.79
CA THR A 19 -16.26 -19.04 5.77
C THR A 19 -16.87 -19.14 4.36
N ASP A 20 -18.19 -18.99 4.28
CA ASP A 20 -18.96 -19.04 3.02
C ASP A 20 -19.09 -17.65 2.36
N ASP A 21 -18.26 -16.68 2.77
CA ASP A 21 -18.22 -15.33 2.20
C ASP A 21 -17.39 -15.36 0.91
N PHE A 22 -18.04 -15.68 -0.21
CA PHE A 22 -17.40 -15.74 -1.52
C PHE A 22 -16.69 -14.40 -1.84
N THR A 23 -15.60 -14.47 -2.62
CA THR A 23 -14.65 -13.36 -2.94
C THR A 23 -13.68 -12.95 -1.83
N ASN A 24 -14.01 -13.13 -0.55
CA ASN A 24 -13.14 -12.73 0.56
C ASN A 24 -13.32 -13.64 1.79
N ALA A 25 -13.19 -14.95 1.59
CA ALA A 25 -13.44 -15.92 2.63
C ALA A 25 -12.30 -15.95 3.66
N ASP A 26 -12.65 -16.03 4.94
CA ASP A 26 -11.67 -16.14 6.02
C ASP A 26 -11.35 -17.60 6.34
N ILE A 27 -10.07 -17.89 6.59
CA ILE A 27 -9.60 -19.23 7.01
C ILE A 27 -10.04 -19.50 8.44
N LEU A 28 -10.70 -20.65 8.66
CA LEU A 28 -11.09 -21.10 9.99
C LEU A 28 -9.96 -21.87 10.68
N GLU A 29 -9.90 -21.79 12.01
CA GLU A 29 -8.89 -22.50 12.83
C GLU A 29 -8.85 -24.02 12.61
N ALA A 30 -9.96 -24.63 12.20
CA ALA A 30 -10.02 -26.05 11.85
C ALA A 30 -9.11 -26.43 10.66
N THR A 31 -8.69 -25.45 9.85
CA THR A 31 -7.79 -25.66 8.71
C THR A 31 -6.42 -26.18 9.14
N TYR A 32 -5.83 -25.59 10.18
CA TYR A 32 -4.45 -25.91 10.57
C TYR A 32 -4.23 -27.39 10.92
N PRO A 33 -5.03 -28.02 11.81
CA PRO A 33 -4.88 -29.45 12.08
C PRO A 33 -5.28 -30.33 10.89
N ALA A 34 -6.24 -29.92 10.06
CA ALA A 34 -6.69 -30.69 8.90
C ALA A 34 -5.60 -30.79 7.82
N VAL A 35 -5.03 -29.64 7.43
CA VAL A 35 -3.95 -29.55 6.46
C VAL A 35 -2.71 -30.30 6.95
N ALA A 36 -2.32 -30.09 8.22
CA ALA A 36 -1.18 -30.77 8.81
C ALA A 36 -1.34 -32.29 8.76
N LYS A 37 -2.50 -32.81 9.19
CA LYS A 37 -2.78 -34.24 9.16
C LYS A 37 -2.73 -34.82 7.75
N ARG A 38 -3.29 -34.12 6.75
CA ARG A 38 -3.32 -34.61 5.37
C ARG A 38 -1.92 -34.68 4.77
N LEU A 39 -1.19 -33.57 4.79
CA LEU A 39 0.14 -33.48 4.19
C LEU A 39 1.15 -34.40 4.91
N TYR A 40 1.07 -34.52 6.23
CA TYR A 40 1.97 -35.38 7.00
C TYR A 40 1.74 -36.87 6.71
N ASN A 41 0.48 -37.30 6.62
CA ASN A 41 0.16 -38.69 6.30
C ASN A 41 0.62 -39.07 4.89
N ASP A 42 0.37 -38.21 3.91
CA ASP A 42 0.76 -38.48 2.51
C ASP A 42 2.30 -38.51 2.38
N TRP A 43 3.00 -37.61 3.06
CA TRP A 43 4.47 -37.57 3.08
C TRP A 43 5.11 -38.83 3.68
N ILE A 44 4.52 -39.40 4.73
CA ILE A 44 5.00 -40.66 5.34
C ILE A 44 4.83 -41.85 4.38
N ASN A 45 3.74 -41.87 3.63
CA ASN A 45 3.40 -42.98 2.75
C ASN A 45 4.19 -42.95 1.45
N ASP A 46 4.29 -41.79 0.80
CA ASP A 46 5.06 -41.56 -0.43
C ASP A 46 5.69 -40.16 -0.38
N PRO A 47 6.98 -40.03 -0.03
CA PRO A 47 7.62 -38.74 0.10
C PRO A 47 7.77 -38.05 -1.26
N ALA A 48 6.88 -37.11 -1.53
CA ALA A 48 6.82 -36.29 -2.73
C ALA A 48 6.64 -34.81 -2.38
N ILE A 49 7.23 -33.91 -3.17
CA ILE A 49 7.09 -32.46 -2.98
C ILE A 49 5.62 -32.07 -3.21
N PRO A 50 4.91 -31.53 -2.21
CA PRO A 50 3.52 -31.11 -2.36
C PRO A 50 3.45 -29.79 -3.15
N ILE A 51 2.73 -29.80 -4.28
CA ILE A 51 2.42 -28.64 -5.09
C ILE A 51 0.97 -28.24 -4.84
N VAL A 52 0.75 -27.28 -3.94
CA VAL A 52 -0.57 -26.88 -3.47
C VAL A 52 -1.09 -25.67 -4.24
N THR A 53 -2.35 -25.67 -4.67
CA THR A 53 -3.00 -24.50 -5.27
C THR A 53 -3.09 -23.33 -4.28
N GLY A 54 -2.71 -22.12 -4.68
CA GLY A 54 -2.92 -20.90 -3.86
C GLY A 54 -4.34 -20.34 -3.97
N PHE A 55 -4.68 -19.37 -3.10
CA PHE A 55 -5.90 -18.52 -3.17
C PHE A 55 -7.24 -19.23 -2.96
N LEU A 56 -7.28 -20.57 -2.89
CA LEU A 56 -8.51 -21.36 -2.79
C LEU A 56 -8.74 -21.95 -1.40
N GLY A 57 -10.02 -22.22 -1.09
CA GLY A 57 -10.46 -22.92 0.10
C GLY A 57 -11.83 -23.59 -0.10
N LYS A 58 -12.36 -24.20 0.97
CA LYS A 58 -13.66 -24.87 0.98
C LYS A 58 -14.57 -24.27 2.04
N GLY A 59 -15.74 -23.79 1.62
CA GLY A 59 -16.74 -23.21 2.52
C GLY A 59 -17.27 -24.24 3.51
N TRP A 60 -17.28 -23.90 4.79
CA TRP A 60 -17.67 -24.81 5.87
C TRP A 60 -19.13 -25.31 5.74
N LYS A 61 -20.08 -24.44 5.37
CA LYS A 61 -21.49 -24.83 5.27
C LYS A 61 -21.86 -25.33 3.89
N SER A 62 -21.40 -24.64 2.85
CA SER A 62 -21.77 -24.93 1.47
C SER A 62 -21.00 -26.11 0.88
N GLY A 63 -19.78 -26.36 1.36
CA GLY A 63 -18.83 -27.28 0.72
C GLY A 63 -18.33 -26.79 -0.65
N ALA A 64 -18.69 -25.58 -1.05
CA ALA A 64 -18.29 -24.98 -2.32
C ALA A 64 -16.84 -24.46 -2.26
N VAL A 65 -16.23 -24.31 -3.43
CA VAL A 65 -14.91 -23.69 -3.55
C VAL A 65 -15.03 -22.19 -3.27
N THR A 66 -14.17 -21.69 -2.41
CA THR A 66 -14.08 -20.29 -2.00
C THR A 66 -12.73 -19.70 -2.37
N THR A 67 -12.67 -18.37 -2.38
CA THR A 67 -11.45 -17.61 -2.66
C THR A 67 -11.06 -16.75 -1.47
N LEU A 68 -9.78 -16.68 -1.17
CA LEU A 68 -9.22 -16.06 0.04
C LEU A 68 -9.02 -14.53 -0.04
N GLY A 69 -9.46 -13.89 -1.12
CA GLY A 69 -9.32 -12.45 -1.30
C GLY A 69 -7.88 -11.98 -1.56
N ARG A 70 -7.59 -10.70 -1.26
CA ARG A 70 -6.32 -10.06 -1.62
C ARG A 70 -5.13 -10.71 -0.92
N GLY A 71 -4.10 -11.05 -1.70
CA GLY A 71 -2.93 -11.78 -1.19
C GLY A 71 -3.24 -13.24 -0.84
N GLY A 72 -4.30 -13.83 -1.40
CA GLY A 72 -4.72 -15.17 -0.98
C GLY A 72 -3.71 -16.29 -1.27
N SER A 73 -2.87 -16.20 -2.31
CA SER A 73 -1.78 -17.17 -2.51
C SER A 73 -0.72 -17.07 -1.42
N ASP A 74 -0.38 -15.85 -1.00
CA ASP A 74 0.52 -15.61 0.11
C ASP A 74 -0.08 -16.11 1.43
N LEU A 75 -1.40 -15.93 1.61
CA LEU A 75 -2.13 -16.42 2.77
C LEU A 75 -2.16 -17.97 2.81
N THR A 76 -2.30 -18.64 1.65
CA THR A 76 -2.16 -20.10 1.56
C THR A 76 -0.79 -20.55 2.05
N ALA A 77 0.29 -19.88 1.62
CA ALA A 77 1.66 -20.23 2.00
C ALA A 77 1.89 -20.05 3.51
N THR A 78 1.44 -18.94 4.09
CA THR A 78 1.59 -18.71 5.54
C THR A 78 0.70 -19.63 6.38
N ALA A 79 -0.49 -19.98 5.88
CA ALA A 79 -1.37 -20.94 6.56
C ALA A 79 -0.75 -22.35 6.60
N ILE A 80 -0.13 -22.81 5.51
CA ILE A 80 0.62 -24.08 5.49
C ILE A 80 1.81 -24.01 6.44
N GLY A 81 2.57 -22.91 6.42
CA GLY A 81 3.70 -22.71 7.31
C GLY A 81 3.31 -22.83 8.79
N ARG A 82 2.20 -22.19 9.18
CA ARG A 82 1.60 -22.32 10.51
C ARG A 82 1.11 -23.74 10.81
N ALA A 83 0.38 -24.36 9.89
CA ALA A 83 -0.17 -25.70 10.07
C ALA A 83 0.92 -26.75 10.37
N LEU A 84 2.05 -26.66 9.66
CA LEU A 84 3.16 -27.60 9.77
C LEU A 84 4.24 -27.18 10.79
N GLY A 85 4.16 -25.96 11.34
CA GLY A 85 5.18 -25.44 12.26
C GLY A 85 6.56 -25.32 11.61
N LEU A 86 6.61 -24.81 10.37
CA LEU A 86 7.87 -24.70 9.60
C LEU A 86 8.79 -23.61 10.17
N GLN A 87 10.08 -23.72 9.86
CA GLN A 87 11.11 -22.78 10.32
C GLN A 87 11.04 -21.42 9.64
N GLU A 88 10.66 -21.38 8.36
CA GLU A 88 10.45 -20.14 7.61
C GLU A 88 9.44 -20.37 6.47
N ILE A 89 8.78 -19.28 6.06
CA ILE A 89 7.91 -19.23 4.88
C ILE A 89 8.59 -18.36 3.83
N GLN A 90 8.75 -18.87 2.61
CA GLN A 90 9.38 -18.12 1.52
C GLN A 90 8.36 -17.63 0.49
N VAL A 91 8.48 -16.37 0.10
CA VAL A 91 7.67 -15.72 -0.93
C VAL A 91 8.60 -15.25 -2.03
N TRP A 92 8.38 -15.72 -3.25
CA TRP A 92 9.25 -15.46 -4.39
C TRP A 92 8.64 -14.38 -5.28
N LYS A 93 9.42 -13.34 -5.54
CA LYS A 93 9.07 -12.18 -6.38
C LYS A 93 10.11 -11.98 -7.48
N ASP A 94 10.00 -10.87 -8.20
CA ASP A 94 10.87 -10.43 -9.29
C ASP A 94 11.92 -9.38 -8.84
N VAL A 95 11.92 -9.01 -7.56
CA VAL A 95 12.85 -8.06 -6.94
C VAL A 95 13.59 -8.69 -5.76
N ASP A 96 14.76 -8.14 -5.41
CA ASP A 96 15.64 -8.60 -4.32
C ASP A 96 15.08 -8.31 -2.92
N GLY A 97 13.86 -8.79 -2.66
CA GLY A 97 13.13 -8.56 -1.42
C GLY A 97 12.32 -7.26 -1.44
N VAL A 98 12.21 -6.63 -0.28
CA VAL A 98 11.62 -5.30 -0.10
C VAL A 98 12.70 -4.26 -0.26
N LEU A 99 12.40 -3.21 -1.02
CA LEU A 99 13.34 -2.14 -1.35
C LEU A 99 13.07 -0.88 -0.53
N THR A 100 14.09 -0.05 -0.37
CA THR A 100 14.03 1.27 0.32
C THR A 100 13.13 2.30 -0.37
N CYS A 101 12.84 2.12 -1.66
CA CYS A 101 11.79 2.81 -2.42
C CYS A 101 11.47 2.02 -3.69
N ASP A 102 10.49 2.46 -4.47
CA ASP A 102 10.17 1.85 -5.77
C ASP A 102 11.33 2.08 -6.78
N PRO A 103 11.94 1.00 -7.32
CA PRO A 103 13.05 1.10 -8.28
C PRO A 103 12.64 1.78 -9.60
N SER A 104 11.35 1.79 -9.92
CA SER A 104 10.79 2.48 -11.09
C SER A 104 10.84 4.00 -10.93
N ILE A 105 10.74 4.49 -9.69
CA ILE A 105 10.86 5.91 -9.36
C ILE A 105 12.34 6.28 -9.23
N TYR A 106 13.12 5.43 -8.54
CA TYR A 106 14.52 5.71 -8.26
C TYR A 106 15.39 4.45 -8.40
N PRO A 107 16.23 4.36 -9.45
CA PRO A 107 17.01 3.14 -9.75
C PRO A 107 18.04 2.75 -8.68
N ARG A 108 18.44 3.67 -7.79
CA ARG A 108 19.37 3.37 -6.68
C ARG A 108 18.67 2.83 -5.42
N ALA A 109 17.46 2.29 -5.57
CA ALA A 109 16.76 1.61 -4.50
C ALA A 109 17.58 0.41 -3.98
N LEU A 110 17.88 0.43 -2.67
CA LEU A 110 18.63 -0.62 -1.99
C LEU A 110 17.68 -1.66 -1.37
N PRO A 111 18.07 -2.95 -1.32
CA PRO A 111 17.32 -3.98 -0.62
C PRO A 111 17.39 -3.80 0.90
N VAL A 112 16.26 -3.98 1.56
CA VAL A 112 16.13 -3.92 3.02
C VAL A 112 16.25 -5.34 3.57
N PRO A 113 17.33 -5.70 4.29
CA PRO A 113 17.59 -7.09 4.67
C PRO A 113 16.64 -7.62 5.76
N TYR A 114 16.17 -6.75 6.65
CA TYR A 114 15.34 -7.11 7.80
C TYR A 114 14.17 -6.14 7.97
N LEU A 115 12.98 -6.68 8.20
CA LEU A 115 11.76 -5.94 8.48
C LEU A 115 11.02 -6.53 9.67
N THR A 116 10.26 -5.71 10.36
CA THR A 116 9.23 -6.20 11.30
C THR A 116 7.90 -6.45 10.58
N PHE A 117 7.05 -7.32 11.13
CA PHE A 117 5.68 -7.50 10.59
C PHE A 117 4.88 -6.20 10.56
N ASP A 118 5.09 -5.31 11.53
CA ASP A 118 4.42 -4.00 11.58
C ASP A 118 4.93 -3.08 10.46
N GLU A 119 6.24 -3.01 10.21
CA GLU A 119 6.80 -2.26 9.06
C GLU A 119 6.30 -2.82 7.72
N ALA A 120 6.29 -4.16 7.57
CA ALA A 120 5.84 -4.81 6.35
C ALA A 120 4.35 -4.55 6.08
N ALA A 121 3.51 -4.52 7.12
CA ALA A 121 2.09 -4.25 6.98
C ALA A 121 1.83 -2.81 6.49
N GLU A 122 2.54 -1.83 7.03
CA GLU A 122 2.44 -0.43 6.59
C GLU A 122 2.95 -0.25 5.16
N LEU A 123 4.09 -0.87 4.82
CA LEU A 123 4.63 -0.86 3.47
C LEU A 123 3.62 -1.42 2.45
N ALA A 124 3.03 -2.58 2.75
CA ALA A 124 2.04 -3.21 1.89
C ALA A 124 0.76 -2.37 1.76
N TYR A 125 0.33 -1.72 2.83
CA TYR A 125 -0.86 -0.87 2.81
C TYR A 125 -0.72 0.33 1.86
N PHE A 126 0.44 0.99 1.84
CA PHE A 126 0.71 2.10 0.92
C PHE A 126 1.13 1.67 -0.49
N GLY A 127 1.09 0.37 -0.79
CA GLY A 127 1.28 -0.15 -2.15
C GLY A 127 2.73 -0.51 -2.50
N ALA A 128 3.63 -0.58 -1.52
CA ALA A 128 4.91 -1.24 -1.76
C ALA A 128 4.65 -2.71 -2.15
N GLN A 129 5.48 -3.26 -3.04
CA GLN A 129 5.35 -4.65 -3.51
C GLN A 129 5.75 -5.66 -2.43
N VAL A 130 5.05 -5.66 -1.30
CA VAL A 130 5.25 -6.53 -0.14
C VAL A 130 4.06 -7.50 -0.03
N LEU A 131 4.04 -8.32 1.01
CA LEU A 131 2.97 -9.23 1.38
C LEU A 131 1.77 -8.47 1.93
N HIS A 132 0.56 -8.83 1.50
CA HIS A 132 -0.65 -8.22 2.05
C HIS A 132 -0.76 -8.49 3.57
N PRO A 133 -1.19 -7.53 4.41
CA PRO A 133 -1.23 -7.70 5.87
C PRO A 133 -2.06 -8.92 6.32
N GLN A 134 -3.17 -9.19 5.64
CA GLN A 134 -4.02 -10.36 5.93
C GLN A 134 -3.27 -11.68 5.74
N ALA A 135 -2.39 -11.75 4.73
CA ALA A 135 -1.58 -12.92 4.43
C ALA A 135 -0.48 -13.16 5.47
N MET A 136 0.02 -12.12 6.14
CA MET A 136 1.04 -12.25 7.18
C MET A 136 0.47 -12.70 8.54
N ARG A 137 -0.85 -12.64 8.76
CA ARG A 137 -1.47 -12.99 10.06
C ARG A 137 -1.07 -14.36 10.58
N PRO A 138 -1.16 -15.47 9.81
CA PRO A 138 -0.82 -16.80 10.32
C PRO A 138 0.65 -16.89 10.74
N ALA A 139 1.55 -16.29 9.97
CA ALA A 139 2.97 -16.24 10.27
C ALA A 139 3.28 -15.41 11.53
N ARG A 140 2.63 -14.25 11.68
CA ARG A 140 2.76 -13.36 12.84
C ARG A 140 2.26 -14.03 14.14
N GLU A 141 1.13 -14.73 14.08
CA GLU A 141 0.53 -15.37 15.26
C GLU A 141 1.34 -16.59 15.73
N SER A 142 2.01 -17.29 14.82
CA SER A 142 2.87 -18.45 15.12
C SER A 142 4.35 -18.12 15.23
N ASP A 143 4.72 -16.84 15.15
CA ASP A 143 6.12 -16.37 15.22
C ASP A 143 7.04 -17.02 14.17
N ILE A 144 6.50 -17.30 12.98
CA ILE A 144 7.24 -17.92 11.87
C ILE A 144 7.75 -16.79 10.96
N PRO A 145 9.06 -16.67 10.73
CA PRO A 145 9.59 -15.63 9.87
C PRO A 145 9.19 -15.83 8.40
N VAL A 146 8.96 -14.73 7.70
CA VAL A 146 8.63 -14.74 6.26
C VAL A 146 9.78 -14.11 5.48
N ARG A 147 10.30 -14.82 4.48
CA ARG A 147 11.39 -14.35 3.63
C ARG A 147 10.90 -14.02 2.22
N VAL A 148 11.13 -12.78 1.79
CA VAL A 148 10.86 -12.36 0.41
C VAL A 148 12.14 -12.52 -0.42
N LYS A 149 12.12 -13.38 -1.44
CA LYS A 149 13.25 -13.70 -2.32
C LYS A 149 12.98 -13.31 -3.76
N ASN A 150 14.05 -13.19 -4.55
CA ASN A 150 13.96 -12.96 -5.99
C ASN A 150 14.11 -14.27 -6.78
N SER A 151 13.18 -14.54 -7.66
CA SER A 151 13.23 -15.67 -8.60
C SER A 151 14.33 -15.55 -9.66
N TYR A 152 14.69 -14.32 -10.06
CA TYR A 152 15.79 -14.06 -10.98
C TYR A 152 17.16 -14.03 -10.32
N ASN A 153 17.22 -13.88 -8.99
CA ASN A 153 18.44 -13.87 -8.20
C ASN A 153 18.31 -14.74 -6.92
N PRO A 154 18.27 -16.08 -7.07
CA PRO A 154 17.94 -16.99 -5.95
C PRO A 154 18.97 -17.02 -4.82
N GLU A 155 20.22 -16.66 -5.11
CA GLU A 155 21.33 -16.63 -4.15
C GLU A 155 21.30 -15.38 -3.25
N ALA A 156 20.54 -14.35 -3.62
CA ALA A 156 20.36 -13.18 -2.77
C ALA A 156 19.68 -13.56 -1.43
N PRO A 157 20.09 -12.93 -0.32
CA PRO A 157 19.49 -13.18 1.00
C PRO A 157 18.01 -12.77 1.06
N GLY A 158 17.61 -11.81 0.22
CA GLY A 158 16.28 -11.21 0.20
C GLY A 158 16.00 -10.40 1.47
N THR A 159 14.72 -10.28 1.81
CA THR A 159 14.26 -9.60 3.03
C THR A 159 13.64 -10.59 4.00
N LEU A 160 14.12 -10.60 5.25
CA LEU A 160 13.53 -11.39 6.33
C LEU A 160 12.59 -10.53 7.17
N ILE A 161 11.32 -10.94 7.23
CA ILE A 161 10.27 -10.31 8.02
C ILE A 161 10.09 -11.11 9.31
N ASN A 162 10.29 -10.47 10.46
CA ASN A 162 10.20 -11.09 11.77
C ASN A 162 9.34 -10.24 12.74
N LYS A 163 9.10 -10.73 13.96
CA LYS A 163 8.38 -9.96 14.98
C LYS A 163 9.19 -8.77 15.50
N THR A 164 10.49 -8.96 15.67
CA THR A 164 11.43 -7.93 16.13
C THR A 164 12.71 -7.97 15.32
N ARG A 165 13.41 -6.83 15.26
CA ARG A 165 14.75 -6.71 14.68
C ARG A 165 15.55 -5.67 15.47
N ASP A 166 16.86 -5.67 15.30
CA ASP A 166 17.70 -4.61 15.86
C ASP A 166 17.37 -3.27 15.17
N MET A 167 16.95 -2.30 15.99
CA MET A 167 16.59 -0.95 15.58
C MET A 167 17.67 0.09 15.94
N SER A 168 18.78 -0.34 16.56
CA SER A 168 19.84 0.56 17.05
C SER A 168 20.39 1.48 15.94
N LYS A 169 20.59 0.94 14.74
CA LYS A 169 21.09 1.65 13.56
C LYS A 169 20.00 2.12 12.59
N ALA A 170 18.75 1.74 12.82
CA ALA A 170 17.67 2.02 11.88
C ALA A 170 17.05 3.40 12.19
N VAL A 171 17.18 4.33 11.23
CA VAL A 171 16.47 5.62 11.24
C VAL A 171 15.25 5.52 10.33
N LEU A 172 15.48 5.39 9.03
CA LEU A 172 14.46 5.19 8.02
C LEU A 172 14.65 3.82 7.35
N THR A 173 13.56 3.13 7.11
CA THR A 173 13.54 1.79 6.52
C THR A 173 13.18 1.86 5.04
N SER A 174 12.14 2.60 4.69
CA SER A 174 11.68 2.73 3.31
C SER A 174 10.83 3.98 3.09
N ILE A 175 10.76 4.43 1.85
CA ILE A 175 9.91 5.53 1.37
C ILE A 175 8.91 4.96 0.36
N VAL A 176 7.62 5.16 0.61
CA VAL A 176 6.54 4.71 -0.28
C VAL A 176 5.84 5.91 -0.87
N LEU A 177 5.44 5.81 -2.14
CA LEU A 177 4.69 6.84 -2.84
C LEU A 177 3.35 6.29 -3.31
N LYS A 178 2.25 6.92 -2.88
CA LYS A 178 0.90 6.69 -3.40
C LYS A 178 0.46 7.92 -4.19
N ARG A 179 0.16 7.75 -5.48
CA ARG A 179 -0.16 8.84 -6.41
C ARG A 179 -1.65 9.02 -6.62
N ASN A 180 -2.03 10.17 -7.17
CA ASN A 180 -3.39 10.47 -7.64
C ASN A 180 -4.45 10.25 -6.55
N VAL A 181 -4.12 10.72 -5.36
CA VAL A 181 -4.98 10.72 -4.18
C VAL A 181 -5.80 12.02 -4.19
N THR A 182 -7.08 11.91 -3.83
CA THR A 182 -7.93 13.08 -3.60
C THR A 182 -7.91 13.42 -2.12
N MET A 183 -7.64 14.69 -1.81
CA MET A 183 -7.68 15.24 -0.47
C MET A 183 -8.92 16.11 -0.30
N LEU A 184 -9.65 15.93 0.79
CA LEU A 184 -10.77 16.77 1.20
C LEU A 184 -10.41 17.50 2.48
N ASP A 185 -10.64 18.80 2.51
CA ASP A 185 -10.52 19.61 3.72
C ASP A 185 -11.91 20.12 4.13
N ILE A 186 -12.34 19.75 5.33
CA ILE A 186 -13.66 19.99 5.89
C ILE A 186 -13.51 20.97 7.04
N VAL A 187 -13.93 22.22 6.84
CA VAL A 187 -13.78 23.30 7.80
C VAL A 187 -15.12 23.67 8.40
N SER A 188 -15.23 23.63 9.73
CA SER A 188 -16.44 24.01 10.45
C SER A 188 -16.13 24.48 11.87
N THR A 189 -16.48 25.72 12.19
CA THR A 189 -16.36 26.25 13.57
C THR A 189 -17.25 25.49 14.56
N ARG A 190 -18.27 24.78 14.06
CA ARG A 190 -19.15 23.90 14.84
C ARG A 190 -18.45 22.66 15.39
N MET A 191 -17.21 22.38 14.97
CA MET A 191 -16.40 21.30 15.56
C MET A 191 -15.94 21.62 16.98
N LEU A 192 -15.75 22.89 17.30
CA LEU A 192 -15.21 23.32 18.59
C LEU A 192 -16.17 22.97 19.73
N GLY A 193 -15.74 22.09 20.63
CA GLY A 193 -16.48 21.73 21.84
C GLY A 193 -17.75 20.92 21.60
N GLN A 194 -18.00 20.45 20.37
CA GLN A 194 -19.14 19.60 20.03
C GLN A 194 -18.71 18.15 19.89
N PHE A 195 -19.49 17.24 20.46
CA PHE A 195 -19.33 15.80 20.22
C PHE A 195 -20.16 15.39 18.99
N GLY A 196 -19.73 14.33 18.30
CA GLY A 196 -20.48 13.72 17.20
C GLY A 196 -20.28 14.33 15.81
N PHE A 197 -19.54 15.45 15.66
CA PHE A 197 -19.23 15.99 14.33
C PHE A 197 -18.43 14.99 13.48
N LEU A 198 -17.35 14.44 14.04
CA LEU A 198 -16.54 13.40 13.37
C LEU A 198 -17.39 12.18 13.01
N ALA A 199 -18.25 11.72 13.91
CA ALA A 199 -19.14 10.59 13.65
C ALA A 199 -20.08 10.87 12.47
N LYS A 200 -20.62 12.08 12.38
CA LYS A 200 -21.48 12.50 11.26
C LYS A 200 -20.72 12.55 9.93
N VAL A 201 -19.48 13.07 9.94
CA VAL A 201 -18.62 13.08 8.75
C VAL A 201 -18.35 11.66 8.25
N PHE A 202 -17.91 10.76 9.13
CA PHE A 202 -17.62 9.37 8.74
C PHE A 202 -18.87 8.56 8.37
N SER A 203 -20.04 8.86 8.95
CA SER A 203 -21.32 8.25 8.54
C SER A 203 -21.65 8.54 7.08
N ILE A 204 -21.38 9.75 6.58
CA ILE A 204 -21.61 10.10 5.17
C ILE A 204 -20.72 9.25 4.25
N PHE A 205 -19.44 9.08 4.61
CA PHE A 205 -18.54 8.22 3.85
C PHE A 205 -18.96 6.74 3.89
N GLU A 206 -19.46 6.26 5.04
CA GLU A 206 -19.99 4.90 5.18
C GLU A 206 -21.22 4.67 4.31
N ASP A 207 -22.20 5.58 4.34
CA ASP A 207 -23.43 5.50 3.54
C ASP A 207 -23.13 5.46 2.03
N LEU A 208 -22.12 6.21 1.60
CA LEU A 208 -21.64 6.24 0.22
C LEU A 208 -20.69 5.07 -0.10
N GLY A 209 -20.22 4.34 0.91
CA GLY A 209 -19.29 3.22 0.78
C GLY A 209 -17.90 3.63 0.31
N ILE A 210 -17.42 4.79 0.75
CA ILE A 210 -16.13 5.37 0.38
C ILE A 210 -15.12 5.11 1.51
N SER A 211 -13.98 4.50 1.17
CA SER A 211 -12.91 4.27 2.12
C SER A 211 -12.03 5.51 2.24
N VAL A 212 -11.96 6.04 3.46
CA VAL A 212 -10.97 7.06 3.84
C VAL A 212 -9.64 6.38 4.15
N ASP A 213 -8.53 7.04 3.81
CA ASP A 213 -7.17 6.54 3.93
C ASP A 213 -6.40 7.22 5.08
N VAL A 214 -6.02 8.49 4.91
CA VAL A 214 -5.28 9.29 5.91
C VAL A 214 -6.18 10.38 6.48
N VAL A 215 -6.05 10.63 7.78
CA VAL A 215 -6.81 11.65 8.51
C VAL A 215 -5.85 12.55 9.29
N ALA A 216 -6.13 13.85 9.29
CA ALA A 216 -5.51 14.84 10.16
C ALA A 216 -6.57 15.84 10.61
N THR A 217 -6.46 16.34 11.84
CA THR A 217 -7.45 17.23 12.45
C THR A 217 -6.79 18.48 12.98
N SER A 218 -7.46 19.61 12.83
CA SER A 218 -7.21 20.83 13.59
C SER A 218 -8.36 21.06 14.58
N GLU A 219 -8.36 22.20 15.25
CA GLU A 219 -9.43 22.62 16.18
C GLU A 219 -10.77 22.85 15.46
N VAL A 220 -10.73 23.26 14.19
CA VAL A 220 -11.90 23.66 13.39
C VAL A 220 -11.98 22.97 12.02
N SER A 221 -11.05 22.07 11.70
CA SER A 221 -11.03 21.38 10.42
C SER A 221 -10.60 19.92 10.51
N ILE A 222 -10.98 19.16 9.50
CA ILE A 222 -10.55 17.78 9.28
C ILE A 222 -10.08 17.69 7.83
N SER A 223 -8.85 17.23 7.63
CA SER A 223 -8.34 16.91 6.31
C SER A 223 -8.28 15.39 6.16
N LEU A 224 -8.79 14.90 5.04
CA LEU A 224 -8.95 13.47 4.75
C LEU A 224 -8.38 13.17 3.37
N THR A 225 -7.81 11.98 3.18
CA THR A 225 -7.48 11.47 1.85
C THR A 225 -8.34 10.27 1.51
N LEU A 226 -8.70 10.14 0.23
CA LEU A 226 -9.51 9.04 -0.29
C LEU A 226 -8.66 8.08 -1.10
N ASP A 227 -8.90 6.77 -0.94
CA ASP A 227 -8.24 5.75 -1.74
C ASP A 227 -8.99 5.54 -3.06
N PRO A 228 -8.43 5.92 -4.22
CA PRO A 228 -9.09 5.69 -5.49
C PRO A 228 -9.36 4.19 -5.66
N SER A 229 -8.39 3.33 -5.32
CA SER A 229 -8.34 1.90 -5.70
C SER A 229 -9.51 1.04 -5.19
N LYS A 230 -10.18 1.45 -4.11
CA LYS A 230 -11.33 0.73 -3.54
C LYS A 230 -12.68 1.18 -4.10
N LEU A 231 -12.75 2.33 -4.77
CA LEU A 231 -13.93 2.77 -5.54
C LEU A 231 -14.09 1.91 -6.82
N TRP A 232 -12.98 1.61 -7.52
CA TRP A 232 -12.98 0.81 -8.77
C TRP A 232 -13.51 -0.61 -8.60
N SER A 233 -13.36 -1.23 -7.42
CA SER A 233 -13.88 -2.58 -7.15
C SER A 233 -15.41 -2.64 -7.13
N ARG A 234 -16.10 -1.56 -6.72
CA ARG A 234 -17.56 -1.48 -6.82
C ARG A 234 -18.01 -1.32 -8.28
N GLU A 235 -17.31 -0.49 -9.04
CA GLU A 235 -17.62 -0.25 -10.46
C GLU A 235 -17.44 -1.50 -11.33
N LEU A 236 -16.39 -2.31 -11.12
CA LEU A 236 -16.22 -3.56 -11.88
C LEU A 236 -17.34 -4.58 -11.60
N ILE A 237 -17.87 -4.62 -10.37
CA ILE A 237 -18.99 -5.49 -9.99
C ILE A 237 -20.33 -4.94 -10.53
N GLN A 238 -20.52 -3.62 -10.51
CA GLN A 238 -21.70 -2.99 -11.12
C GLN A 238 -21.66 -3.07 -12.65
N GLN A 239 -20.53 -2.84 -13.32
CA GLN A 239 -20.41 -2.99 -14.77
C GLN A 239 -20.64 -4.43 -15.23
N ALA A 240 -20.23 -5.44 -14.45
CA ALA A 240 -20.54 -6.84 -14.73
C ALA A 240 -22.06 -7.16 -14.62
N SER A 241 -22.82 -6.40 -13.83
CA SER A 241 -24.29 -6.52 -13.73
C SER A 241 -25.06 -5.56 -14.66
N ILE A 242 -24.41 -4.53 -15.19
CA ILE A 242 -24.99 -3.46 -16.02
C ILE A 242 -24.79 -3.71 -17.53
N GLN A 243 -24.38 -4.91 -17.97
CA GLN A 243 -24.48 -5.27 -19.40
C GLN A 243 -25.92 -5.28 -19.94
N SER A 244 -26.94 -5.25 -19.07
CA SER A 244 -28.35 -5.12 -19.48
C SER A 244 -28.88 -3.69 -19.63
N PHE A 245 -28.10 -2.65 -19.26
CA PHE A 245 -28.58 -1.25 -19.29
C PHE A 245 -27.97 -0.39 -20.42
N CYS A 246 -26.96 -0.90 -21.13
CA CYS A 246 -26.33 -0.19 -22.25
C CYS A 246 -27.17 -0.11 -23.55
N SER A 247 -28.41 -0.58 -23.56
CA SER A 247 -29.30 -0.48 -24.73
C SER A 247 -30.08 0.85 -24.82
N ILE A 248 -30.07 1.70 -23.79
CA ILE A 248 -30.93 2.90 -23.73
C ILE A 248 -30.16 4.22 -24.00
N PHE A 249 -28.84 4.27 -23.86
CA PHE A 249 -28.04 5.48 -24.09
C PHE A 249 -27.18 5.48 -25.37
N SER A 250 -27.47 4.58 -26.32
CA SER A 250 -26.99 4.74 -27.69
C SER A 250 -27.90 5.72 -28.42
N ASN A 251 -27.47 6.99 -28.57
CA ASN A 251 -27.48 7.71 -29.87
C ASN A 251 -27.29 9.24 -29.76
N ALA A 252 -27.43 9.87 -28.59
CA ALA A 252 -27.40 11.34 -28.52
C ALA A 252 -26.03 11.95 -28.19
N VAL A 253 -25.27 11.40 -27.23
CA VAL A 253 -24.05 12.06 -26.73
C VAL A 253 -22.81 11.75 -27.59
N CYS A 254 -22.78 10.59 -28.26
CA CYS A 254 -21.64 10.16 -29.05
C CYS A 254 -21.52 10.85 -30.43
N SER A 255 -22.59 11.50 -30.92
CA SER A 255 -22.59 12.14 -32.24
C SER A 255 -22.12 13.61 -32.24
N CYS A 256 -22.30 14.35 -31.14
CA CYS A 256 -21.87 15.75 -31.06
C CYS A 256 -20.35 15.88 -30.92
N PHE A 257 -19.70 15.04 -30.09
CA PHE A 257 -18.25 15.18 -29.83
C PHE A 257 -17.36 14.69 -30.98
N ALA A 258 -17.85 13.75 -31.80
CA ALA A 258 -17.11 13.25 -32.95
C ALA A 258 -16.96 14.29 -34.08
N ARG A 259 -17.78 15.36 -34.08
CA ARG A 259 -17.80 16.37 -35.15
C ARG A 259 -16.85 17.55 -34.90
N GLU A 260 -16.45 17.78 -33.65
CA GLU A 260 -15.65 18.96 -33.25
C GLU A 260 -14.15 18.69 -33.16
N MET A 261 -13.72 17.44 -32.94
CA MET A 261 -12.29 17.11 -32.75
C MET A 261 -11.59 16.53 -33.98
N TYR A 262 -12.29 15.90 -34.93
CA TYR A 262 -11.64 15.16 -36.02
C TYR A 262 -12.33 15.40 -37.36
N GLY A 263 -11.77 16.34 -38.13
CA GLY A 263 -12.00 16.42 -39.57
C GLY A 263 -11.60 15.12 -40.25
N GLY A 264 -12.60 14.30 -40.60
CA GLY A 264 -12.55 13.26 -41.63
C GLY A 264 -11.33 12.34 -41.64
N ALA A 265 -11.25 11.35 -40.74
CA ALA A 265 -10.43 10.17 -40.98
C ALA A 265 -11.02 8.93 -40.28
N GLN A 266 -11.13 7.83 -41.02
CA GLN A 266 -11.57 6.51 -40.53
C GLN A 266 -10.51 5.92 -39.59
N TYR A 267 -10.91 5.46 -38.39
CA TYR A 267 -10.00 4.82 -37.44
C TYR A 267 -10.61 3.60 -36.72
N HIS A 268 -9.73 2.62 -36.44
CA HIS A 268 -10.01 1.25 -36.03
C HIS A 268 -10.80 1.09 -34.72
N ARG A 269 -11.67 0.07 -34.71
CA ARG A 269 -12.72 -0.24 -33.71
C ARG A 269 -12.19 -0.64 -32.31
N GLY A 270 -10.93 -1.08 -32.18
CA GLY A 270 -10.36 -1.59 -30.93
C GLY A 270 -9.83 -0.53 -29.95
N GLN A 271 -9.36 0.62 -30.44
CA GLN A 271 -8.87 1.72 -29.58
C GLN A 271 -10.00 2.59 -29.00
N LYS A 272 -11.22 2.50 -29.55
CA LYS A 272 -12.39 3.23 -29.04
C LYS A 272 -12.93 2.67 -27.73
N HIS A 273 -12.73 1.39 -27.43
CA HIS A 273 -13.30 0.77 -26.23
C HIS A 273 -12.51 1.16 -24.97
N LEU A 274 -11.17 1.04 -24.99
CA LEU A 274 -10.30 1.44 -23.88
C LEU A 274 -10.38 2.94 -23.54
N MET A 275 -10.57 3.80 -24.55
CA MET A 275 -10.74 5.25 -24.36
C MET A 275 -12.14 5.62 -23.87
N ALA A 276 -13.19 4.92 -24.31
CA ALA A 276 -14.55 5.12 -23.82
C ALA A 276 -14.74 4.60 -22.39
N GLU A 277 -14.09 3.50 -22.02
CA GLU A 277 -14.03 3.00 -20.64
C GLU A 277 -13.32 4.01 -19.73
N HIS A 278 -12.15 4.51 -20.13
CA HIS A 278 -11.47 5.57 -19.36
C HIS A 278 -12.31 6.85 -19.24
N LEU A 279 -12.95 7.33 -20.33
CA LEU A 279 -13.79 8.54 -20.26
C LEU A 279 -15.05 8.34 -19.41
N CYS A 280 -15.72 7.18 -19.51
CA CYS A 280 -16.93 6.91 -18.74
C CYS A 280 -16.62 6.80 -17.24
N VAL A 281 -15.48 6.20 -16.88
CA VAL A 281 -15.02 6.08 -15.49
C VAL A 281 -14.60 7.43 -14.90
N VAL A 282 -13.90 8.27 -15.66
CA VAL A 282 -13.55 9.63 -15.22
C VAL A 282 -14.82 10.48 -15.00
N SER A 283 -15.85 10.33 -15.83
CA SER A 283 -17.13 11.03 -15.65
C SER A 283 -17.95 10.52 -14.46
N CYS A 284 -17.93 9.21 -14.17
CA CYS A 284 -18.63 8.62 -13.03
C CYS A 284 -17.96 9.02 -11.69
N TRP A 285 -16.63 9.07 -11.66
CA TRP A 285 -15.86 9.46 -10.47
C TRP A 285 -16.08 10.93 -10.08
N SER A 286 -16.27 11.82 -11.07
CA SER A 286 -16.69 13.19 -10.81
C SER A 286 -18.03 13.20 -10.06
N GLN A 287 -19.02 12.42 -10.51
CA GLN A 287 -20.37 12.43 -9.94
C GLN A 287 -20.42 11.93 -8.49
N GLU A 288 -19.67 10.87 -8.14
CA GLU A 288 -19.62 10.40 -6.75
C GLU A 288 -18.92 11.41 -5.82
N LEU A 289 -17.83 12.01 -6.28
CA LEU A 289 -17.14 13.06 -5.52
C LEU A 289 -18.00 14.30 -5.33
N ASP A 290 -18.71 14.73 -6.38
CA ASP A 290 -19.63 15.86 -6.33
C ASP A 290 -20.73 15.57 -5.29
N HIS A 291 -21.26 14.34 -5.25
CA HIS A 291 -22.27 13.96 -4.28
C HIS A 291 -21.76 13.95 -2.82
N VAL A 292 -20.53 13.47 -2.60
CA VAL A 292 -19.87 13.54 -1.27
C VAL A 292 -19.74 14.99 -0.81
N VAL A 293 -19.29 15.87 -1.71
CA VAL A 293 -19.12 17.29 -1.42
C VAL A 293 -20.47 17.91 -1.09
N GLU A 294 -21.51 17.67 -1.88
CA GLU A 294 -22.87 18.17 -1.62
C GLU A 294 -23.40 17.75 -0.23
N GLU A 295 -23.20 16.49 0.19
CA GLU A 295 -23.64 16.02 1.51
C GLU A 295 -22.84 16.65 2.65
N LEU A 296 -21.52 16.79 2.48
CA LEU A 296 -20.63 17.40 3.47
C LEU A 296 -20.84 18.93 3.59
N GLU A 297 -21.18 19.60 2.48
CA GLU A 297 -21.45 21.05 2.45
C GLU A 297 -22.67 21.45 3.30
N LYS A 298 -23.59 20.51 3.57
CA LYS A 298 -24.71 20.73 4.50
C LYS A 298 -24.25 21.02 5.93
N ILE A 299 -23.04 20.57 6.31
CA ILE A 299 -22.54 20.63 7.68
C ILE A 299 -21.22 21.41 7.83
N ALA A 300 -20.48 21.63 6.75
CA ALA A 300 -19.17 22.27 6.77
C ALA A 300 -18.87 22.99 5.44
N VAL A 301 -17.80 23.77 5.40
CA VAL A 301 -17.20 24.22 4.14
C VAL A 301 -16.23 23.14 3.68
N VAL A 302 -16.33 22.71 2.43
CA VAL A 302 -15.55 21.59 1.88
C VAL A 302 -14.65 22.11 0.76
N ASN A 303 -13.35 21.82 0.85
CA ASN A 303 -12.39 22.07 -0.22
C ASN A 303 -11.89 20.74 -0.76
N LEU A 304 -12.12 20.48 -2.05
CA LEU A 304 -11.65 19.27 -2.72
C LEU A 304 -10.36 19.57 -3.51
N LEU A 305 -9.31 18.81 -3.23
CA LEU A 305 -7.99 18.96 -3.85
C LEU A 305 -7.58 17.64 -4.51
N GLN A 306 -7.64 17.60 -5.84
CA GLN A 306 -7.20 16.45 -6.65
C GLN A 306 -5.70 16.51 -6.94
N HIS A 307 -5.17 15.43 -7.51
CA HIS A 307 -3.78 15.32 -7.94
C HIS A 307 -2.77 15.53 -6.80
N ARG A 308 -3.02 14.87 -5.68
CA ARG A 308 -2.13 14.83 -4.53
C ARG A 308 -1.48 13.47 -4.39
N SER A 309 -0.29 13.47 -3.81
CA SER A 309 0.49 12.28 -3.54
C SER A 309 0.78 12.16 -2.06
N ILE A 310 0.69 10.93 -1.54
CA ILE A 310 1.12 10.59 -0.19
C ILE A 310 2.53 10.00 -0.26
N ILE A 311 3.47 10.63 0.43
CA ILE A 311 4.81 10.09 0.69
C ILE A 311 4.81 9.56 2.11
N SER A 312 4.94 8.24 2.25
CA SER A 312 5.01 7.55 3.54
C SER A 312 6.45 7.21 3.88
N LEU A 313 6.92 7.72 5.00
CA LEU A 313 8.23 7.46 5.58
C LEU A 313 8.08 6.34 6.62
N ILE A 314 8.53 5.13 6.27
CA ILE A 314 8.49 3.97 7.15
C ILE A 314 9.85 3.85 7.85
N GLY A 315 9.86 3.84 9.18
CA GLY A 315 11.10 3.83 9.95
C GLY A 315 10.90 3.72 11.46
N ASN A 316 11.97 4.01 12.19
CA ASN A 316 11.97 3.94 13.65
C ASN A 316 11.37 5.22 14.24
N ILE A 317 10.10 5.17 14.68
CA ILE A 317 9.41 6.33 15.23
C ILE A 317 10.03 6.87 16.53
N GLN A 318 10.85 6.09 17.24
CA GLN A 318 11.60 6.58 18.40
C GLN A 318 12.58 7.71 18.00
N ARG A 319 13.00 7.74 16.73
CA ARG A 319 13.81 8.80 16.13
C ARG A 319 12.98 9.74 15.25
N SER A 320 11.68 9.85 15.48
CA SER A 320 10.76 10.67 14.65
C SER A 320 11.20 12.13 14.50
N SER A 321 11.69 12.78 15.56
CA SER A 321 12.21 14.15 15.47
C SER A 321 13.32 14.30 14.44
N LEU A 322 14.28 13.37 14.43
CA LEU A 322 15.39 13.34 13.46
C LEU A 322 14.89 13.08 12.03
N ILE A 323 13.94 12.15 11.87
CA ILE A 323 13.34 11.83 10.57
C ILE A 323 12.63 13.08 10.00
N LEU A 324 11.79 13.73 10.81
CA LEU A 324 11.05 14.92 10.39
C LEU A 324 11.98 16.09 10.09
N GLU A 325 12.95 16.38 10.96
CA GLU A 325 13.93 17.46 10.74
C GLU A 325 14.64 17.27 9.39
N LYS A 326 15.20 16.07 9.16
CA LYS A 326 15.92 15.75 7.93
C LYS A 326 14.99 15.81 6.71
N ALA A 327 13.78 15.26 6.81
CA ALA A 327 12.80 15.31 5.73
C ALA A 327 12.41 16.75 5.36
N PHE A 328 12.05 17.58 6.34
CA PHE A 328 11.66 18.97 6.10
C PHE A 328 12.82 19.84 5.61
N ASN A 329 14.05 19.59 6.06
CA ASN A 329 15.24 20.27 5.52
C ASN A 329 15.43 19.97 4.02
N VAL A 330 15.24 18.72 3.62
CA VAL A 330 15.30 18.31 2.20
C VAL A 330 14.17 18.98 1.40
N LEU A 331 12.92 18.87 1.88
CA LEU A 331 11.75 19.43 1.20
C LEU A 331 11.85 20.96 1.05
N ARG A 332 12.33 21.65 2.09
CA ARG A 332 12.61 23.09 2.04
C ARG A 332 13.66 23.44 0.98
N THR A 333 14.72 22.63 0.87
CA THR A 333 15.81 22.88 -0.10
C THR A 333 15.34 22.77 -1.55
N ILE A 334 14.39 21.85 -1.81
CA ILE A 334 13.78 21.69 -3.15
C ILE A 334 12.55 22.59 -3.36
N GLY A 335 12.17 23.41 -2.37
CA GLY A 335 11.05 24.35 -2.47
C GLY A 335 9.67 23.70 -2.43
N VAL A 336 9.54 22.50 -1.86
CA VAL A 336 8.27 21.76 -1.78
C VAL A 336 7.54 22.07 -0.48
N ASN A 337 6.25 22.38 -0.59
CA ASN A 337 5.37 22.63 0.55
C ASN A 337 4.54 21.38 0.85
N VAL A 338 4.66 20.87 2.08
CA VAL A 338 3.80 19.80 2.58
C VAL A 338 2.44 20.38 2.95
N GLN A 339 1.37 19.77 2.43
CA GLN A 339 0.00 20.26 2.61
C GLN A 339 -0.68 19.65 3.83
N MET A 340 -0.31 18.42 4.16
CA MET A 340 -0.86 17.67 5.28
C MET A 340 0.21 16.71 5.81
N ILE A 341 0.23 16.54 7.13
CA ILE A 341 1.11 15.59 7.84
C ILE A 341 0.20 14.71 8.69
N SER A 342 0.44 13.41 8.69
CA SER A 342 -0.22 12.49 9.60
C SER A 342 0.80 11.56 10.26
N GLN A 343 0.82 11.59 11.59
CA GLN A 343 1.64 10.75 12.47
C GLN A 343 0.86 10.53 13.77
N GLY A 344 0.82 9.28 14.26
CA GLY A 344 0.33 9.01 15.62
C GLY A 344 -0.33 7.65 15.82
N ALA A 345 -1.07 7.14 14.83
CA ALA A 345 -1.73 5.85 14.93
C ALA A 345 -0.76 4.67 14.70
N SER A 346 0.23 4.86 13.84
CA SER A 346 1.25 3.87 13.53
C SER A 346 2.51 4.09 14.36
N LYS A 347 3.13 2.98 14.76
CA LYS A 347 4.43 2.99 15.46
C LYS A 347 5.62 3.10 14.51
N VAL A 348 5.39 3.12 13.20
CA VAL A 348 6.48 3.05 12.20
C VAL A 348 6.27 3.94 10.97
N ASN A 349 5.12 4.61 10.81
CA ASN A 349 4.78 5.38 9.62
C ASN A 349 4.57 6.87 9.93
N ILE A 350 5.10 7.73 9.06
CA ILE A 350 4.82 9.17 8.96
C ILE A 350 4.41 9.46 7.52
N SER A 351 3.23 10.04 7.31
CA SER A 351 2.72 10.33 5.97
C SER A 351 2.71 11.83 5.70
N LEU A 352 3.23 12.23 4.55
CA LEU A 352 3.32 13.61 4.07
C LEU A 352 2.56 13.74 2.75
N ILE A 353 1.68 14.72 2.63
CA ILE A 353 0.92 14.97 1.40
C ILE A 353 1.58 16.11 0.62
N VAL A 354 1.87 15.88 -0.66
CA VAL A 354 2.46 16.84 -1.61
C VAL A 354 1.68 16.85 -2.93
N ASN A 355 2.00 17.80 -3.82
CA ASN A 355 1.46 17.79 -5.18
C ASN A 355 2.01 16.61 -6.00
N ASP A 356 1.18 16.00 -6.84
CA ASP A 356 1.60 14.90 -7.73
C ASP A 356 2.80 15.27 -8.62
N SER A 357 2.85 16.52 -9.11
CA SER A 357 3.92 17.03 -9.96
C SER A 357 5.29 17.04 -9.30
N GLU A 358 5.33 17.11 -7.96
CA GLU A 358 6.57 17.23 -7.18
C GLU A 358 6.95 15.90 -6.51
N ALA A 359 6.04 14.93 -6.48
CA ALA A 359 6.15 13.74 -5.65
C ALA A 359 7.38 12.87 -5.95
N GLU A 360 7.70 12.66 -7.23
CA GLU A 360 8.90 11.90 -7.60
C GLU A 360 10.19 12.59 -7.20
N GLN A 361 10.26 13.92 -7.37
CA GLN A 361 11.43 14.69 -6.99
C GLN A 361 11.64 14.60 -5.47
N CYS A 362 10.55 14.66 -4.69
CA CYS A 362 10.58 14.47 -3.25
C CYS A 362 11.14 13.09 -2.88
N VAL A 363 10.62 12.01 -3.47
CA VAL A 363 11.09 10.65 -3.19
C VAL A 363 12.57 10.50 -3.51
N LYS A 364 13.03 11.01 -4.66
CA LYS A 364 14.44 10.96 -5.07
C LYS A 364 15.34 11.72 -4.10
N ALA A 365 14.94 12.94 -3.72
CA ALA A 365 15.72 13.80 -2.82
C ALA A 365 15.76 13.23 -1.39
N LEU A 366 14.63 12.72 -0.89
CA LEU A 366 14.54 12.07 0.42
C LEU A 366 15.37 10.79 0.43
N HIS A 367 15.26 9.94 -0.60
CA HIS A 367 16.03 8.70 -0.68
C HIS A 367 17.54 8.99 -0.67
N HIS A 368 18.01 9.92 -1.49
CA HIS A 368 19.40 10.36 -1.49
C HIS A 368 19.86 10.85 -0.11
N ALA A 369 19.04 11.68 0.57
CA ALA A 369 19.40 12.19 1.88
C ALA A 369 19.46 11.09 2.94
N PHE A 370 18.52 10.15 2.96
CA PHE A 370 18.41 9.13 4.01
C PHE A 370 19.32 7.91 3.81
N PHE A 371 19.56 7.50 2.56
CA PHE A 371 20.22 6.23 2.27
C PHE A 371 21.59 6.36 1.56
N GLU A 372 21.89 7.50 0.92
CA GLU A 372 23.15 7.68 0.18
C GLU A 372 24.13 8.62 0.88
N ILE A 373 23.62 9.72 1.42
CA ILE A 373 24.40 10.57 2.32
C ILE A 373 24.44 9.83 3.66
N GLY A 374 25.47 8.98 3.85
CA GLY A 374 25.72 8.26 5.10
C GLY A 374 25.83 9.19 6.32
N ASP A 375 26.17 8.63 7.49
CA ASP A 375 26.18 9.21 8.86
C ASP A 375 26.92 10.55 9.08
N LEU A 376 27.20 11.35 8.05
CA LEU A 376 27.66 12.74 8.13
C LEU A 376 26.79 13.62 9.03
N PHE A 377 25.50 13.30 9.22
CA PHE A 377 24.65 14.02 10.18
C PHE A 377 24.86 13.59 11.65
N GLU A 378 25.25 12.34 11.93
CA GLU A 378 25.59 11.93 13.30
C GLU A 378 26.89 12.61 13.77
N LEU A 379 27.84 12.87 12.87
CA LEU A 379 29.05 13.66 13.16
C LEU A 379 28.74 15.15 13.43
N MET A 380 27.82 15.77 12.69
CA MET A 380 27.48 17.19 12.92
C MET A 380 26.73 17.42 14.25
N ILE A 381 26.03 16.42 14.77
CA ILE A 381 25.34 16.53 16.07
C ILE A 381 26.33 16.33 17.24
N LEU A 382 27.39 15.55 17.06
CA LEU A 382 28.42 15.35 18.08
C LEU A 382 29.38 16.55 18.22
N ASP A 383 29.58 17.33 17.17
CA ASP A 383 30.41 18.54 17.19
C ASP A 383 29.63 19.81 17.61
N GLY A 384 28.33 19.70 17.94
CA GLY A 384 27.47 20.80 18.39
C GLY A 384 27.64 21.22 19.85
N GLY A 385 28.81 20.99 20.44
CA GLY A 385 29.18 21.53 21.74
C GLY A 385 29.49 23.02 21.64
N VAL A 386 28.73 23.83 22.38
CA VAL A 386 28.87 25.30 22.49
C VAL A 386 30.33 25.72 22.66
N GLU A 387 30.92 26.33 21.64
CA GLU A 387 32.05 27.25 21.83
C GLU A 387 31.72 28.62 21.26
N ASN A 388 31.85 29.60 22.15
CA ASN A 388 31.62 31.02 21.93
C ASN A 388 32.61 31.58 20.89
N GLY A 389 32.06 32.33 19.93
CA GLY A 389 32.66 33.52 19.32
C GLY A 389 34.11 33.44 18.83
N SER A 390 34.29 33.34 17.51
CA SER A 390 35.12 34.28 16.74
C SER A 390 34.96 34.03 15.24
N ALA A 391 35.00 35.11 14.48
CA ALA A 391 34.80 35.13 13.03
C ALA A 391 35.89 34.34 12.27
N LEU A 392 35.47 33.57 11.28
CA LEU A 392 36.37 32.99 10.27
C LEU A 392 36.85 34.08 9.30
N PRO A 393 38.16 34.21 9.02
CA PRO A 393 38.63 34.95 7.87
C PRO A 393 38.63 34.05 6.63
N LEU A 394 37.90 34.48 5.61
CA LEU A 394 38.05 34.00 4.23
C LEU A 394 39.46 34.34 3.75
N THR A 395 40.27 33.34 3.43
CA THR A 395 41.44 33.51 2.57
C THR A 395 41.32 32.58 1.37
N VAL A 396 41.16 33.23 0.23
CA VAL A 396 41.27 32.69 -1.13
C VAL A 396 42.75 32.49 -1.39
N GLU A 397 43.17 31.27 -1.72
CA GLU A 397 44.47 31.06 -2.38
C GLU A 397 44.25 30.49 -3.78
N ASN A 398 44.56 31.38 -4.74
CA ASN A 398 44.77 31.12 -6.14
C ASN A 398 46.29 31.05 -6.36
N GLN A 399 46.71 30.13 -7.22
CA GLN A 399 47.96 30.13 -8.01
C GLN A 399 49.30 29.94 -7.26
N LEU A 400 49.93 28.77 -7.42
CA LEU A 400 50.94 28.51 -8.47
C LEU A 400 51.27 27.01 -8.56
#